data_AF-A0A519LR34-F1
#
_entry.id   AF-A0A519LR34-F1
#
_cell.length_a   1.000
_cell.length_b   1.000
_cell.length_c   1.000
_cell.angle_alpha   90.00
_cell.angle_beta   90.00
_cell.angle_gamma   90.00
#
_symmetry.space_group_name_H-M   'P 1'
#
loop_
_entity.id
_entity.type
_entity.pdbx_description
1 polymer ?
#
loop_
_entity_poly.entity_id
_entity_poly.type
_entity_poly.pdbx_seq_one_letter_code
_entity_poly.pdbx_strand_id
1 'polypeptide(L)' 'NIRLKFIGSLGKFDNLDDFSSPFADLPSSMNDSHAFITKNLPSAHDAFGSNMNSGGNDDDVPF' A
#
# COMPACT_ATOMS: atom_id res chain seq x y z
N ASN A 1 24.17 -24.05 -11.98
CA ASN A 1 22.71 -24.02 -11.76
C ASN A 1 22.10 -23.09 -12.80
N ILE A 2 21.05 -23.53 -13.50
CA ILE A 2 20.30 -22.70 -14.46
C ILE A 2 18.94 -22.34 -13.85
N ARG A 3 18.50 -21.09 -14.01
CA ARG A 3 17.19 -20.61 -13.54
C ARG A 3 16.39 -20.15 -14.74
N LEU A 4 15.12 -20.55 -14.83
CA LEU A 4 14.27 -20.29 -16.00
C LEU A 4 12.98 -19.56 -15.58
N LYS A 5 12.44 -18.73 -16.49
CA LYS A 5 11.13 -18.07 -16.35
C LYS A 5 10.21 -18.47 -17.50
N PHE A 6 8.95 -18.79 -17.20
CA PHE A 6 7.94 -19.02 -18.24
C PHE A 6 7.45 -17.68 -18.79
N ILE A 7 7.49 -17.52 -20.13
CA ILE A 7 7.00 -16.35 -20.85
C ILE A 7 5.69 -16.72 -21.56
N GLY A 8 4.56 -16.32 -20.97
CA GLY A 8 3.23 -16.69 -21.47
C GLY A 8 2.93 -16.23 -22.90
N SER A 9 3.46 -15.07 -23.33
CA SER A 9 3.27 -14.56 -24.69
C SER A 9 3.97 -15.41 -25.77
N LEU A 10 4.99 -16.16 -25.40
CA LEU A 10 5.79 -16.98 -26.32
C LEU A 10 5.61 -18.49 -26.08
N GLY A 11 4.91 -18.87 -25.01
CA GLY A 11 4.72 -20.28 -24.63
C GLY A 11 6.04 -21.02 -24.35
N LYS A 12 7.10 -20.31 -23.96
CA LYS A 12 8.45 -20.89 -23.78
C LYS A 12 9.06 -20.56 -22.43
N PHE A 13 10.08 -21.33 -22.04
CA PHE A 13 10.98 -21.00 -20.94
C PHE A 13 12.21 -20.26 -21.48
N ASP A 14 12.67 -19.27 -20.73
CA ASP A 14 13.86 -18.48 -21.08
C ASP A 14 14.76 -18.28 -19.84
N ASN A 15 16.03 -17.92 -20.06
CA ASN A 15 17.02 -17.76 -18.99
C ASN A 15 16.60 -16.62 -18.04
N LEU A 16 16.52 -16.91 -16.74
CA LEU A 16 16.10 -15.93 -15.74
C LEU A 16 17.11 -14.80 -15.55
N ASP A 17 18.39 -15.06 -15.82
CA ASP A 17 19.47 -14.07 -15.66
C ASP A 17 19.31 -12.91 -16.66
N ASP A 18 18.71 -13.15 -17.82
CA ASP A 18 18.39 -12.10 -18.81
C ASP A 18 17.24 -11.18 -18.34
N PHE A 19 16.48 -11.57 -17.31
CA PHE A 19 15.40 -10.76 -16.71
C PHE A 19 15.80 -10.07 -15.41
N SER A 20 17.05 -10.20 -14.96
CA SER A 20 17.47 -9.80 -13.62
C SER A 20 17.79 -8.30 -13.44
N SER A 21 17.38 -7.41 -14.34
CA SER A 21 17.49 -5.93 -14.12
C SER A 21 16.48 -5.15 -14.97
N PRO A 22 15.90 -4.01 -14.52
CA PRO A 22 16.16 -3.20 -13.33
C PRO A 22 14.89 -3.02 -12.46
N PHE A 23 14.08 -4.06 -12.26
CA PHE A 23 12.89 -3.95 -11.37
C PHE A 23 13.25 -3.69 -9.89
N ALA A 24 14.53 -3.86 -9.53
CA ALA A 24 15.06 -3.42 -8.24
C ALA A 24 15.10 -1.89 -8.10
N ASP A 25 15.12 -1.16 -9.22
CA ASP A 25 15.22 0.31 -9.29
C ASP A 25 13.90 0.95 -9.71
N LEU A 26 12.77 0.26 -9.60
CA LEU A 26 11.47 0.93 -9.65
C LEU A 26 11.10 1.31 -8.21
N PRO A 27 11.54 2.47 -7.69
CA PRO A 27 10.89 3.01 -6.51
C PRO A 27 9.41 3.07 -6.86
N SER A 28 8.57 2.38 -6.08
CA SER A 28 7.13 2.49 -6.26
C SER A 28 6.81 3.98 -6.31
N SER A 29 6.01 4.45 -7.27
CA SER A 29 5.69 5.88 -7.42
C SER A 29 5.03 6.49 -6.16
N MET A 30 4.62 5.64 -5.23
CA MET A 30 4.13 5.99 -3.89
C MET A 30 5.23 6.46 -2.93
N ASN A 31 6.49 6.10 -3.14
CA ASN A 31 7.62 6.50 -2.29
C ASN A 31 8.31 7.81 -2.74
N ASP A 32 7.91 8.38 -3.89
CA ASP A 32 8.67 9.45 -4.56
C ASP A 32 8.48 10.86 -3.96
N SER A 33 7.40 11.10 -3.22
CA SER A 33 7.29 12.35 -2.45
C SER A 33 6.06 12.35 -1.59
N HIS A 34 6.26 12.52 -0.27
CA HIS A 34 5.48 13.35 0.66
C HIS A 34 3.94 13.42 0.60
N ALA A 35 3.27 12.63 -0.23
CA ALA A 35 1.82 12.61 -0.47
C ALA A 35 1.07 12.00 0.71
N PHE A 36 1.78 11.25 1.55
CA PHE A 36 1.30 10.75 2.84
C PHE A 36 1.67 11.65 4.01
N ILE A 37 2.30 12.82 3.80
CA ILE A 37 2.43 13.78 4.90
C ILE A 37 1.05 14.37 5.15
N THR A 38 0.46 13.93 6.25
CA THR A 38 -0.84 14.30 6.79
C THR A 38 -0.90 15.75 7.30
N LYS A 39 -0.38 16.72 6.53
CA LYS A 39 -0.19 18.12 6.99
C LYS A 39 -1.49 18.78 7.46
N ASN A 40 -2.63 18.39 6.88
CA ASN A 40 -3.93 19.01 7.14
C ASN A 40 -5.02 17.96 7.45
N LEU A 41 -4.71 16.94 8.27
CA LEU A 41 -5.77 16.05 8.74
C LEU A 41 -6.63 16.76 9.78
N PRO A 42 -7.96 16.56 9.77
CA PRO A 42 -8.83 17.01 10.84
C PRO A 42 -8.39 16.41 12.18
N SER A 43 -8.69 17.08 13.29
CA SER A 43 -8.43 16.50 14.60
C SER A 43 -9.27 15.22 14.78
N ALA A 44 -8.86 14.32 15.68
CA ALA A 44 -9.64 13.10 15.94
C ALA A 44 -11.09 13.43 16.34
N HIS A 45 -11.30 14.55 17.04
CA HIS A 45 -12.62 15.04 17.41
C HIS A 45 -13.43 15.51 16.19
N ASP A 46 -12.81 16.18 15.21
CA ASP A 46 -13.47 16.62 13.98
C ASP A 46 -13.77 15.45 13.04
N ALA A 47 -12.93 14.41 13.06
CA ALA A 47 -13.07 13.23 12.20
C ALA A 47 -14.11 12.23 12.73
N PHE A 48 -14.14 12.00 14.04
CA PHE A 48 -14.92 10.92 14.67
C PHE A 48 -15.95 11.43 15.70
N GLY A 49 -15.97 12.73 16.00
CA GLY A 49 -16.82 13.31 17.04
C GLY A 49 -16.28 13.08 18.46
N SER A 50 -16.69 13.89 19.44
CA SER A 50 -16.32 13.72 20.87
C SER A 50 -17.24 12.74 21.57
N ASN A 51 -18.34 12.37 20.93
CA ASN A 51 -19.40 11.56 21.51
C ASN A 51 -18.87 10.20 21.99
N MET A 52 -17.77 9.70 21.40
CA MET A 52 -17.14 8.44 21.78
C MET A 52 -16.13 8.56 22.94
N ASN A 53 -15.77 9.79 23.36
CA ASN A 53 -14.80 10.05 24.43
C ASN A 53 -15.45 10.67 25.69
N SER A 54 -16.66 11.20 25.57
CA SER A 54 -17.53 11.45 26.72
C SER A 54 -18.16 10.12 27.10
N GLY A 55 -17.70 9.49 28.19
CA GLY A 55 -18.18 8.20 28.71
C GLY A 55 -19.66 8.20 29.12
N GLY A 56 -20.54 8.38 28.14
CA GLY A 56 -21.98 8.49 28.26
C GLY A 56 -22.62 7.68 27.14
N ASN A 57 -22.98 6.46 27.51
CA ASN A 57 -23.90 5.54 26.84
C ASN A 57 -23.45 5.01 25.47
N ASP A 58 -22.82 3.84 25.52
CA ASP A 58 -22.57 2.93 24.39
C ASP A 58 -23.87 2.38 23.75
N ASP A 59 -25.04 2.93 24.09
CA ASP A 59 -26.37 2.47 23.66
C ASP A 59 -26.72 2.93 22.23
N ASP A 60 -25.98 3.89 21.66
CA ASP A 60 -26.22 4.47 20.33
C ASP A 60 -25.25 3.94 19.24
N VAL A 61 -24.37 2.98 19.53
CA VAL A 61 -23.54 2.30 18.51
C VAL A 61 -24.27 1.06 17.99
N PRO A 62 -24.61 0.99 16.69
CA PRO A 62 -25.46 -0.05 16.14
C PRO A 62 -24.67 -1.32 15.76
N PHE A 63 -23.95 -1.91 16.71
CA PHE A 63 -23.50 -3.31 16.59
C PHE A 63 -24.08 -4.18 17.71
#